data_AF-A0A434BRE2-F1
#
_entry.id   AF-A0A434BRE2-F1
#
_cell.length_a   1.000
_cell.length_b   1.000
_cell.length_c   1.000
_cell.angle_alpha   90.00
_cell.angle_beta   90.00
_cell.angle_gamma   90.00
#
_symmetry.space_group_name_H-M   'P 1'
#
loop_
_entity.id
_entity.type
_entity.pdbx_description
1 polymer ?
#
loop_
_entity_poly.entity_id
_entity_poly.type
_entity_poly.pdbx_seq_one_letter_code
_entity_poly.pdbx_strand_id
1 'polypeptide(L)'
;LGPKVSVIVDGGGQLGLDSVTADVRLAATRSGARIQWQVSVAGDGQNAKPLAFADEGAARDIAVAALRMIAEKGREAHARDLSERQLASLAGWHSTAPPSVLPDISPSRGEIGSFTAGSPLAASTVGERGSPSAISPLEGEMSGRTEGGAVEHSRRPIGFFNVSHATALGIALPYGSMPAEKIIALAQHALALGTSEIRLAPGRALLFLGHPPAANQP
;
A
#
# COMPACT_ATOMS: atom_id res chain seq x y z
N LEU A 1 6.01 13.06 5.63
CA LEU A 1 4.99 11.99 5.61
C LEU A 1 4.20 12.07 6.90
N GLY A 2 2.93 11.66 6.87
CA GLY A 2 2.15 11.59 8.08
C GLY A 2 2.57 10.47 9.03
N PRO A 3 1.94 10.38 10.22
CA PRO A 3 2.34 9.45 11.28
C PRO A 3 2.26 7.97 10.85
N LYS A 4 1.54 7.65 9.75
CA LYS A 4 1.55 6.33 9.12
C LYS A 4 1.41 6.44 7.62
N VAL A 5 2.42 5.99 6.87
CA VAL A 5 2.35 5.78 5.41
C VAL A 5 2.94 4.40 5.12
N SER A 6 2.25 3.59 4.33
CA SER A 6 2.68 2.20 4.04
C SER A 6 3.04 1.98 2.58
N VAL A 7 4.11 1.21 2.37
CA VAL A 7 4.56 0.75 1.05
C VAL A 7 4.59 -0.77 1.05
N ILE A 8 4.04 -1.39 0.01
CA ILE A 8 4.12 -2.82 -0.24
C ILE A 8 4.97 -3.07 -1.47
N VAL A 9 5.89 -4.02 -1.36
CA VAL A 9 6.64 -4.57 -2.49
C VAL A 9 6.37 -6.07 -2.52
N ASP A 10 5.71 -6.53 -3.58
CA ASP A 10 5.36 -7.92 -3.80
C ASP A 10 6.11 -8.46 -5.02
N GLY A 11 6.89 -9.52 -4.82
CA GLY A 11 7.65 -10.18 -5.88
C GLY A 11 6.85 -11.17 -6.72
N GLY A 12 5.53 -11.34 -6.47
CA GLY A 12 4.68 -12.29 -7.18
C GLY A 12 4.91 -13.75 -6.73
N GLY A 13 5.35 -13.95 -5.49
CA GLY A 13 5.61 -15.26 -4.92
C GLY A 13 4.35 -16.02 -4.48
N GLN A 14 4.53 -17.19 -3.87
CA GLN A 14 3.41 -18.02 -3.37
C GLN A 14 2.59 -17.37 -2.24
N LEU A 15 3.20 -16.42 -1.53
CA LEU A 15 2.60 -15.71 -0.40
C LEU A 15 2.47 -14.23 -0.77
N GLY A 16 1.39 -13.90 -1.46
CA GLY A 16 1.09 -12.54 -1.89
C GLY A 16 0.62 -11.65 -0.74
N LEU A 17 0.78 -10.34 -0.94
CA LEU A 17 0.41 -9.30 0.03
C LEU A 17 -0.92 -8.63 -0.32
N ASP A 18 -1.74 -9.19 -1.21
CA ASP A 18 -2.93 -8.54 -1.77
C ASP A 18 -3.99 -8.17 -0.74
N SER A 19 -4.08 -8.88 0.38
CA SER A 19 -4.99 -8.52 1.47
C SER A 19 -4.52 -7.32 2.33
N VAL A 20 -3.28 -6.87 2.16
CA VAL A 20 -2.68 -5.78 2.93
C VAL A 20 -2.91 -4.45 2.21
N THR A 21 -3.47 -3.46 2.90
CA THR A 21 -3.66 -2.12 2.34
C THR A 21 -2.36 -1.31 2.38
N ALA A 22 -2.10 -0.54 1.31
CA ALA A 22 -0.97 0.36 1.23
C ALA A 22 -1.31 1.72 0.61
N ASP A 23 -0.52 2.71 0.97
CA ASP A 23 -0.48 3.99 0.25
C ASP A 23 0.16 3.80 -1.13
N VAL A 24 1.24 3.02 -1.21
CA VAL A 24 1.93 2.68 -2.46
C VAL A 24 2.18 1.17 -2.54
N ARG A 25 1.87 0.56 -3.68
CA ARG A 25 2.10 -0.87 -3.94
C ARG A 25 2.91 -1.03 -5.23
N LEU A 26 3.94 -1.86 -5.14
CA LEU A 26 4.76 -2.34 -6.24
C LEU A 26 4.56 -3.85 -6.34
N ALA A 27 3.98 -4.33 -7.44
CA ALA A 27 3.77 -5.75 -7.67
C ALA A 27 4.53 -6.20 -8.93
N ALA A 28 5.41 -7.18 -8.78
CA ALA A 28 6.11 -7.79 -9.91
C ALA A 28 5.13 -8.63 -10.72
N THR A 29 4.94 -8.26 -11.98
CA THR A 29 4.13 -8.97 -12.96
C THR A 29 5.02 -9.55 -14.04
N ARG A 30 4.78 -10.81 -14.37
CA ARG A 30 5.55 -11.49 -15.43
C ARG A 30 4.94 -11.14 -16.79
N SER A 31 5.69 -10.40 -17.60
CA SER A 31 5.34 -10.07 -18.97
C SER A 31 6.25 -10.85 -19.91
N GLY A 32 5.84 -12.08 -20.26
CA GLY A 32 6.65 -13.03 -21.01
C GLY A 32 7.94 -13.42 -20.27
N ALA A 33 9.10 -13.11 -20.87
CA ALA A 33 10.42 -13.36 -20.30
C ALA A 33 10.92 -12.24 -19.37
N ARG A 34 10.21 -11.11 -19.29
CA ARG A 34 10.61 -9.95 -18.50
C ARG A 34 9.72 -9.81 -17.26
N ILE A 35 10.31 -9.28 -16.20
CA ILE A 35 9.55 -8.80 -15.04
C ILE A 35 9.26 -7.32 -15.26
N GLN A 36 7.99 -6.96 -15.16
CA GLN A 36 7.55 -5.57 -15.07
C GLN A 36 6.96 -5.35 -13.69
N TRP A 37 6.91 -4.10 -13.26
CA TRP A 37 6.36 -3.71 -11.98
C TRP A 37 5.10 -2.90 -12.21
N GLN A 38 3.99 -3.40 -11.69
CA GLN A 38 2.77 -2.62 -11.57
C GLN A 38 2.88 -1.73 -10.35
N VAL A 39 2.80 -0.42 -10.57
CA VAL A 39 2.71 0.59 -9.52
C VAL A 39 1.25 0.96 -9.33
N SER A 40 0.75 0.86 -8.10
CA SER A 40 -0.58 1.30 -7.72
C SER A 40 -0.56 2.04 -6.39
N VAL A 41 -1.62 2.81 -6.13
CA VAL A 41 -1.75 3.61 -4.90
C VAL A 41 -3.11 3.46 -4.25
N ALA A 42 -3.15 3.69 -2.95
CA ALA A 42 -4.37 3.76 -2.15
C ALA A 42 -5.27 2.52 -2.29
N GLY A 43 -4.93 1.45 -1.59
CA GLY A 43 -5.78 0.26 -1.54
C GLY A 43 -5.04 -1.03 -1.27
N ASP A 44 -5.75 -2.12 -1.49
CA ASP A 44 -5.27 -3.50 -1.46
C ASP A 44 -5.06 -4.02 -2.90
N GLY A 45 -4.76 -5.31 -3.06
CA GLY A 45 -4.53 -5.90 -4.39
C GLY A 45 -5.74 -5.86 -5.33
N GLN A 46 -6.95 -5.59 -4.82
CA GLN A 46 -8.20 -5.58 -5.59
C GLN A 46 -8.69 -4.17 -5.93
N ASN A 47 -8.53 -3.21 -5.02
CA ASN A 47 -9.10 -1.87 -5.16
C ASN A 47 -8.06 -0.74 -5.30
N ALA A 48 -6.76 -1.05 -5.26
CA ALA A 48 -5.72 -0.04 -5.46
C ALA A 48 -5.84 0.62 -6.85
N LYS A 49 -5.65 1.93 -6.91
CA LYS A 49 -5.67 2.71 -8.15
C LYS A 49 -4.39 2.44 -8.93
N PRO A 50 -4.44 1.80 -10.11
CA PRO A 50 -3.25 1.56 -10.93
C PRO A 50 -2.69 2.88 -11.45
N LEU A 51 -1.37 3.04 -11.40
CA LEU A 51 -0.65 4.21 -11.92
C LEU A 51 0.07 3.89 -13.22
N ALA A 52 0.94 2.88 -13.21
CA ALA A 52 1.82 2.58 -14.34
C ALA A 52 2.34 1.14 -14.29
N PHE A 53 2.76 0.64 -15.45
CA PHE A 53 3.67 -0.49 -15.57
C PHE A 53 5.05 0.04 -15.92
N ALA A 54 6.06 -0.35 -15.15
CA ALA A 54 7.40 0.20 -15.24
C ALA A 54 8.47 -0.89 -15.07
N ASP A 55 9.70 -0.62 -15.52
CA ASP A 55 10.85 -1.39 -15.05
C ASP A 55 11.15 -1.10 -13.57
N GLU A 56 12.06 -1.88 -12.97
CA GLU A 56 12.39 -1.76 -11.54
C GLU A 56 12.85 -0.35 -11.14
N GLY A 57 13.67 0.30 -11.96
CA GLY A 57 14.20 1.63 -11.67
C GLY A 57 13.11 2.68 -11.71
N ALA A 58 12.29 2.67 -12.77
CA ALA A 58 11.17 3.57 -12.91
C ALA A 58 10.09 3.34 -11.84
N ALA A 59 9.80 2.09 -11.47
CA ALA A 59 8.84 1.78 -10.41
C ALA A 59 9.28 2.32 -9.04
N ARG A 60 10.56 2.18 -8.70
CA ARG A 60 11.15 2.80 -7.51
C ARG A 60 11.01 4.31 -7.54
N ASP A 61 11.32 4.95 -8.67
CA ASP A 61 11.30 6.40 -8.80
C ASP A 61 9.87 6.94 -8.67
N ILE A 62 8.88 6.28 -9.28
CA ILE A 62 7.44 6.60 -9.13
C ILE A 62 6.98 6.39 -7.68
N ALA A 63 7.45 5.36 -6.98
CA ALA A 63 7.10 5.16 -5.57
C ALA A 63 7.64 6.29 -4.69
N VAL A 64 8.91 6.68 -4.87
CA VAL A 64 9.52 7.79 -4.15
C VAL A 64 8.81 9.11 -4.46
N ALA A 65 8.42 9.32 -5.72
CA ALA A 65 7.63 10.45 -6.17
C ALA A 65 6.29 10.56 -5.44
N ALA A 66 5.54 9.46 -5.39
CA ALA A 66 4.25 9.40 -4.73
C ALA A 66 4.40 9.73 -3.23
N LEU A 67 5.42 9.18 -2.57
CA LEU A 67 5.71 9.50 -1.17
C LEU A 67 6.05 10.98 -0.96
N ARG A 68 6.79 11.62 -1.87
CA ARG A 68 7.06 13.07 -1.81
C ARG A 68 5.77 13.87 -1.94
N MET A 69 4.92 13.57 -2.92
CA MET A 69 3.63 14.24 -3.10
C MET A 69 2.70 14.07 -1.88
N ILE A 70 2.69 12.89 -1.26
CA ILE A 70 1.95 12.65 -0.01
C ILE A 70 2.52 13.52 1.12
N ALA A 71 3.84 13.58 1.25
CA ALA A 71 4.49 14.40 2.27
C ALA A 71 4.19 15.90 2.11
N GLU A 72 4.14 16.40 0.87
CA GLU A 72 3.83 17.80 0.55
C GLU A 72 2.39 18.19 0.87
N LYS A 73 1.43 17.26 0.78
CA LYS A 73 0.04 17.53 1.16
C LYS A 73 -0.17 17.79 2.64
N GLY A 74 0.74 17.32 3.49
CA GLY A 74 0.73 17.61 4.91
C GLY A 74 0.88 16.38 5.79
N ARG A 75 0.77 16.61 7.10
CA ARG A 75 1.06 15.61 8.14
C ARG A 75 0.00 14.52 8.28
N GLU A 76 -1.18 14.66 7.69
CA GLU A 76 -2.23 13.63 7.77
C GLU A 76 -2.60 13.06 6.39
N ALA A 77 -1.82 13.42 5.37
CA ALA A 77 -2.11 13.02 4.00
C ALA A 77 -1.72 11.57 3.72
N HIS A 78 -2.55 10.92 2.92
CA HIS A 78 -2.40 9.58 2.39
C HIS A 78 -2.43 9.60 0.86
N ALA A 79 -2.07 8.48 0.23
CA ALA A 79 -2.11 8.38 -1.23
C ALA A 79 -3.53 8.58 -1.80
N ARG A 80 -4.58 8.29 -1.01
CA ARG A 80 -5.98 8.50 -1.40
C ARG A 80 -6.35 9.98 -1.58
N ASP A 81 -5.55 10.89 -0.99
CA ASP A 81 -5.78 12.34 -1.05
C ASP A 81 -5.12 12.99 -2.27
N LEU A 82 -4.35 12.22 -3.05
CA LEU A 82 -3.78 12.67 -4.32
C LEU A 82 -4.88 12.90 -5.35
N SER A 83 -4.84 14.07 -6.00
CA SER A 83 -5.77 14.40 -7.07
C SER A 83 -5.47 13.63 -8.35
N GLU A 84 -6.46 13.49 -9.24
CA GLU A 84 -6.29 12.82 -10.54
C GLU A 84 -5.14 13.42 -11.35
N ARG A 85 -4.93 14.74 -11.31
CA ARG A 85 -3.81 15.41 -11.97
C ARG A 85 -2.45 14.97 -11.41
N GLN A 86 -2.35 14.79 -10.10
CA GLN A 86 -1.13 14.30 -9.46
C GLN A 86 -0.86 12.84 -9.81
N LEU A 87 -1.91 12.00 -9.83
CA LEU A 87 -1.81 10.60 -10.26
C LEU A 87 -1.38 10.49 -11.73
N ALA A 88 -1.96 11.30 -12.61
CA ALA A 88 -1.57 11.37 -14.02
C ALA A 88 -0.13 11.84 -14.20
N SER A 89 0.33 12.79 -13.38
CA SER A 89 1.74 13.21 -13.37
C SER A 89 2.65 12.05 -12.99
N LEU A 90 2.36 11.32 -11.90
CA LEU A 90 3.14 10.15 -11.47
C LEU A 90 3.22 9.05 -12.54
N ALA A 91 2.13 8.81 -13.26
CA ALA A 91 2.10 7.81 -14.33
C ALA A 91 3.02 8.17 -15.52
N GLY A 92 3.27 9.46 -15.74
CA GLY A 92 4.16 9.97 -16.79
C GLY A 92 5.59 10.24 -16.33
N TRP A 93 5.97 9.90 -15.10
CA TRP A 93 7.32 10.16 -14.61
C TRP A 93 8.35 9.21 -15.23
N HIS A 94 9.32 9.81 -15.89
CA HIS A 94 10.62 9.23 -16.17
C HIS A 94 11.64 10.07 -15.40
N SER A 95 12.49 9.41 -14.62
CA SER A 95 13.47 10.00 -13.71
C SER A 95 14.06 11.32 -14.24
N THR A 96 13.56 12.45 -13.76
CA THR A 96 14.29 13.72 -13.82
C THR A 96 14.75 13.99 -12.41
N ALA A 97 16.07 14.02 -12.21
CA ALA A 97 16.64 14.45 -10.94
C ALA A 97 16.02 15.81 -10.56
N PRO A 98 15.65 16.03 -9.29
CA PRO A 98 15.11 17.31 -8.89
C PRO A 98 16.13 18.39 -9.28
N PRO A 99 15.72 19.53 -9.87
CA PRO A 99 16.66 20.59 -10.18
C PRO A 99 17.17 21.14 -8.84
N SER A 100 18.34 20.68 -8.43
CA SER A 100 19.10 21.23 -7.31
C SER A 100 19.75 22.54 -7.76
N VAL A 101 18.91 23.53 -8.03
CA VAL A 101 19.29 24.93 -8.18
C VAL A 101 18.21 25.75 -7.49
N LEU A 102 18.50 26.17 -6.26
CA LEU A 102 17.85 27.34 -5.69
C LEU A 102 18.10 28.49 -6.68
N PRO A 103 17.08 29.21 -7.18
CA PRO A 103 17.36 30.49 -7.80
C PRO A 103 18.08 31.32 -6.74
N ASP A 104 19.29 31.75 -7.09
CA ASP A 104 20.16 32.61 -6.31
C ASP A 104 19.49 33.99 -6.21
N ILE A 105 18.44 34.09 -5.40
CA ILE A 105 17.78 35.35 -5.07
C ILE A 105 18.58 36.00 -3.94
N SER A 106 19.70 36.62 -4.32
CA SER A 106 20.38 37.61 -3.50
C SER A 106 19.35 38.67 -3.03
N PRO A 107 19.22 38.96 -1.73
CA PRO A 107 18.30 39.98 -1.28
C PRO A 107 18.91 41.35 -1.57
N SER A 108 18.48 41.99 -2.66
CA SER A 108 18.65 43.44 -2.83
C SER A 108 17.70 44.15 -1.87
N ARG A 109 18.26 44.48 -0.71
CA ARG A 109 18.01 45.66 0.13
C ARG A 109 17.11 46.74 -0.50
N GLY A 110 15.96 46.97 0.13
CA GLY A 110 15.28 48.27 0.23
C GLY A 110 14.35 48.65 -0.93
N GLU A 111 13.05 48.70 -0.66
CA GLU A 111 12.30 49.96 -0.59
C GLU A 111 10.82 49.71 -0.26
N ILE A 112 10.30 50.50 0.67
CA ILE A 112 8.93 50.50 1.15
C ILE A 112 8.20 51.58 0.34
N GLY A 113 7.08 51.23 -0.29
CA GLY A 113 6.23 52.18 -1.02
C GLY A 113 4.77 51.84 -0.83
N SER A 114 4.03 52.82 -0.32
CA SER A 114 2.69 52.73 0.26
C SER A 114 1.58 53.17 -0.71
N PHE A 115 0.33 52.84 -0.34
CA PHE A 115 -0.93 53.58 -0.53
C PHE A 115 -2.05 52.97 -1.41
N THR A 116 -3.07 52.50 -0.68
CA THR A 116 -4.53 52.77 -0.79
C THR A 116 -5.26 52.80 -2.14
N ALA A 117 -6.35 52.01 -2.21
CA ALA A 117 -7.76 52.46 -2.25
C ALA A 117 -8.63 51.68 -3.26
N GLY A 118 -9.83 51.26 -2.82
CA GLY A 118 -10.97 51.02 -3.71
C GLY A 118 -11.66 49.65 -3.59
N SER A 119 -12.57 49.51 -2.63
CA SER A 119 -13.82 48.74 -2.81
C SER A 119 -14.92 49.72 -3.33
N PRO A 120 -16.16 49.34 -3.73
CA PRO A 120 -16.92 48.13 -3.33
C PRO A 120 -18.00 47.58 -4.33
N LEU A 121 -18.86 46.68 -3.78
CA LEU A 121 -20.18 46.17 -4.24
C LEU A 121 -20.18 45.02 -5.28
N ALA A 122 -21.07 44.01 -5.23
CA ALA A 122 -22.47 44.03 -4.79
C ALA A 122 -22.97 42.69 -4.18
N ALA A 123 -24.06 42.83 -3.41
CA ALA A 123 -24.83 41.78 -2.75
C ALA A 123 -25.87 41.11 -3.67
N SER A 124 -26.33 39.92 -3.30
CA SER A 124 -27.70 39.47 -3.58
C SER A 124 -28.21 38.58 -2.45
N THR A 125 -29.40 38.94 -1.99
CA THR A 125 -30.19 38.38 -0.89
C THR A 125 -31.37 37.56 -1.43
N VAL A 126 -31.91 36.68 -0.59
CA VAL A 126 -33.27 36.06 -0.60
C VAL A 126 -33.41 34.81 -1.52
N GLY A 127 -34.01 33.68 -1.10
CA GLY A 127 -34.86 33.45 0.06
C GLY A 127 -35.17 31.97 0.36
N GLU A 128 -35.78 31.81 1.53
CA GLU A 128 -36.19 30.60 2.25
C GLU A 128 -37.52 30.02 1.73
N ARG A 129 -37.73 28.69 1.85
CA ARG A 129 -38.90 28.04 2.51
C ARG A 129 -39.18 26.60 2.01
N GLY A 130 -39.39 25.68 2.97
CA GLY A 130 -40.34 24.55 2.83
C GLY A 130 -39.78 23.12 2.78
N SER A 131 -39.70 22.44 3.94
CA SER A 131 -39.71 20.96 4.08
C SER A 131 -41.15 20.41 3.93
N PRO A 132 -41.43 19.10 4.10
CA PRO A 132 -40.70 17.85 3.79
C PRO A 132 -41.55 16.97 2.84
N SER A 133 -40.96 16.02 2.11
CA SER A 133 -41.76 14.92 1.55
C SER A 133 -41.08 13.58 1.76
N ALA A 134 -41.91 12.65 2.23
CA ALA A 134 -41.56 11.34 2.74
C ALA A 134 -41.06 10.41 1.64
N ILE A 135 -40.07 9.59 1.97
CA ILE A 135 -39.74 8.38 1.22
C ILE A 135 -39.81 7.23 2.22
N SER A 136 -40.79 6.35 2.02
CA SER A 136 -41.05 5.16 2.85
C SER A 136 -39.87 4.19 2.84
N PRO A 137 -39.68 3.37 3.89
CA PRO A 137 -38.78 2.23 3.85
C PRO A 137 -39.49 1.07 3.13
N LEU A 138 -38.80 0.35 2.26
CA LEU A 138 -39.25 -0.97 1.84
C LEU A 138 -38.22 -2.00 2.28
N GLU A 139 -38.67 -2.87 3.18
CA GLU A 139 -37.96 -4.03 3.65
C GLU A 139 -37.71 -5.06 2.53
N GLY A 140 -36.63 -5.82 2.69
CA GLY A 140 -36.68 -7.27 2.46
C GLY A 140 -36.57 -7.75 1.02
N GLU A 141 -35.36 -7.77 0.46
CA GLU A 141 -35.01 -8.74 -0.58
C GLU A 141 -33.71 -9.44 -0.23
N MET A 142 -33.85 -10.62 0.40
CA MET A 142 -32.82 -11.64 0.46
C MET A 142 -32.63 -12.23 -0.95
N SER A 143 -31.84 -11.55 -1.78
CA SER A 143 -31.36 -12.13 -3.03
C SER A 143 -30.12 -12.96 -2.74
N GLY A 144 -30.33 -14.25 -2.50
CA GLY A 144 -29.28 -15.26 -2.55
C GLY A 144 -28.65 -15.25 -3.94
N ARG A 145 -27.59 -14.47 -4.10
CA ARG A 145 -26.66 -14.62 -5.21
C ARG A 145 -25.47 -15.41 -4.71
N THR A 146 -25.39 -16.66 -5.14
CA THR A 146 -24.14 -17.38 -5.25
C THR A 146 -23.32 -16.70 -6.34
N GLU A 147 -22.65 -15.60 -5.99
CA GLU A 147 -21.57 -15.07 -6.80
C GLU A 147 -20.32 -15.86 -6.43
N GLY A 148 -20.15 -16.98 -7.13
CA GLY A 148 -18.83 -17.57 -7.34
C GLY A 148 -17.99 -16.57 -8.13
N GLY A 149 -17.45 -15.57 -7.46
CA GLY A 149 -16.31 -14.81 -7.94
C GLY A 149 -15.06 -15.65 -7.68
N ALA A 150 -14.19 -15.78 -8.67
CA ALA A 150 -12.89 -16.40 -8.53
C ALA A 150 -12.09 -15.66 -7.46
N VAL A 151 -12.23 -16.07 -6.20
CA VAL A 151 -11.36 -15.61 -5.13
C VAL A 151 -10.05 -16.34 -5.36
N GLU A 152 -9.13 -15.71 -6.07
CA GLU A 152 -7.72 -16.05 -5.95
C GLU A 152 -7.32 -15.70 -4.52
N HIS A 153 -7.56 -16.67 -3.62
CA HIS A 153 -7.29 -16.49 -2.20
C HIS A 153 -5.79 -16.27 -2.08
N SER A 154 -5.37 -15.09 -1.60
CA SER A 154 -4.02 -14.95 -1.03
C SER A 154 -3.82 -16.15 -0.11
N ARG A 155 -2.93 -17.08 -0.50
CA ARG A 155 -2.72 -18.31 0.26
C ARG A 155 -2.35 -17.90 1.68
N ARG A 156 -3.13 -18.36 2.66
CA ARG A 156 -2.79 -18.12 4.06
C ARG A 156 -1.41 -18.75 4.30
N PRO A 157 -0.49 -18.06 5.00
CA PRO A 157 0.86 -18.54 5.26
C PRO A 157 0.88 -19.61 6.36
N ILE A 158 0.05 -20.65 6.20
CA ILE A 158 -0.11 -21.77 7.12
C ILE A 158 0.04 -23.07 6.34
N GLY A 159 0.84 -24.00 6.85
CA GLY A 159 1.16 -25.27 6.19
C GLY A 159 2.55 -25.29 5.58
N PHE A 160 2.85 -26.31 4.77
CA PHE A 160 4.16 -26.47 4.14
C PHE A 160 4.22 -25.76 2.79
N PHE A 161 5.34 -25.08 2.53
CA PHE A 161 5.60 -24.38 1.28
C PHE A 161 6.95 -24.83 0.71
N ASN A 162 6.97 -25.17 -0.58
CA ASN A 162 8.22 -25.45 -1.27
C ASN A 162 8.90 -24.13 -1.63
N VAL A 163 10.13 -23.95 -1.17
CA VAL A 163 11.07 -22.90 -1.61
C VAL A 163 12.21 -23.55 -2.37
N SER A 164 12.89 -22.83 -3.27
CA SER A 164 13.75 -23.41 -4.31
C SER A 164 14.65 -24.57 -3.89
N HIS A 165 15.22 -24.51 -2.68
CA HIS A 165 16.12 -25.55 -2.14
C HIS A 165 15.72 -26.07 -0.75
N ALA A 166 14.52 -25.77 -0.26
CA ALA A 166 14.10 -26.16 1.09
C ALA A 166 12.58 -26.21 1.23
N THR A 167 12.10 -26.65 2.39
CA THR A 167 10.69 -26.50 2.78
C THR A 167 10.57 -25.38 3.81
N ALA A 168 9.51 -24.59 3.70
CA ALA A 168 9.07 -23.66 4.72
C ALA A 168 7.84 -24.21 5.44
N LEU A 169 7.76 -24.05 6.76
CA LEU A 169 6.56 -24.34 7.54
C LEU A 169 5.96 -23.04 8.05
N GLY A 170 4.72 -22.77 7.65
CA GLY A 170 3.92 -21.67 8.16
C GLY A 170 3.03 -22.12 9.32
N ILE A 171 3.10 -21.40 10.43
CA ILE A 171 2.20 -21.57 11.58
C ILE A 171 1.52 -20.24 11.90
N ALA A 172 0.25 -20.28 12.29
CA ALA A 172 -0.46 -19.12 12.81
C ALA A 172 -0.46 -19.14 14.33
N LEU A 173 -0.29 -17.96 14.93
CA LEU A 173 -0.42 -17.78 16.37
C LEU A 173 -1.83 -17.27 16.71
N PRO A 174 -2.50 -17.83 17.74
CA PRO A 174 -3.75 -17.26 18.24
C PRO A 174 -3.54 -15.77 18.59
N TYR A 175 -4.29 -14.91 17.91
CA TYR A 175 -4.17 -13.45 18.04
C TYR A 175 -2.78 -12.86 17.77
N GLY A 176 -1.84 -13.62 17.20
CA GLY A 176 -0.45 -13.18 17.07
C GLY A 176 0.35 -13.19 18.38
N SER A 177 -0.17 -13.86 19.41
CA SER A 177 0.41 -13.86 20.75
C SER A 177 0.76 -15.29 21.18
N MET A 178 1.85 -15.40 21.92
CA MET A 178 2.32 -16.65 22.51
C MET A 178 3.15 -16.32 23.76
N PRO A 179 3.01 -17.07 24.87
CA PRO A 179 3.88 -16.92 26.04
C PRO A 179 5.36 -17.05 25.68
N ALA A 180 6.22 -16.29 26.34
CA ALA A 180 7.65 -16.23 26.03
C ALA A 180 8.31 -17.62 26.09
N GLU A 181 7.96 -18.43 27.09
CA GLU A 181 8.48 -19.78 27.29
C GLU A 181 8.13 -20.70 26.11
N LYS A 182 6.93 -20.53 25.53
CA LYS A 182 6.50 -21.29 24.35
C LYS A 182 7.22 -20.83 23.09
N ILE A 183 7.47 -19.54 22.93
CA ILE A 183 8.27 -19.01 21.81
C ILE A 183 9.70 -19.55 21.88
N ILE A 184 10.31 -19.56 23.07
CA ILE A 184 11.65 -20.11 23.29
C ILE A 184 11.69 -21.60 22.93
N ALA A 185 10.76 -22.39 23.48
CA ALA A 185 10.69 -23.83 23.21
C ALA A 185 10.49 -24.13 21.71
N LEU A 186 9.62 -23.36 21.05
CA LEU A 186 9.36 -23.47 19.61
C LEU A 186 10.61 -23.14 18.78
N ALA A 187 11.32 -22.05 19.10
CA ALA A 187 12.54 -21.65 18.41
C ALA A 187 13.67 -22.69 18.59
N GLN A 188 13.80 -23.27 19.79
CA GLN A 188 14.76 -24.33 20.06
C GLN A 188 14.45 -25.61 19.27
N HIS A 189 13.18 -26.01 19.22
CA HIS A 189 12.75 -27.16 18.40
C HIS A 189 13.00 -26.92 16.92
N ALA A 190 12.63 -25.74 16.42
CA ALA A 190 12.86 -25.35 15.03
C ALA A 190 14.34 -25.43 14.66
N LEU A 191 15.23 -24.92 15.52
CA LEU A 191 16.67 -24.99 15.31
C LEU A 191 17.18 -26.44 15.27
N ALA A 192 16.70 -27.29 16.18
CA ALA A 192 17.04 -28.72 16.20
C ALA A 192 16.58 -29.47 14.93
N LEU A 193 15.50 -29.02 14.29
CA LEU A 193 14.98 -29.54 13.03
C LEU A 193 15.64 -28.91 11.78
N GLY A 194 16.63 -28.04 11.97
CA GLY A 194 17.38 -27.41 10.88
C GLY A 194 16.74 -26.16 10.30
N THR A 195 15.79 -25.52 11.00
CA THR A 195 15.33 -24.18 10.63
C THR A 195 16.50 -23.21 10.70
N SER A 196 16.79 -22.53 9.57
CA SER A 196 17.83 -21.51 9.48
C SER A 196 17.31 -20.10 9.74
N GLU A 197 16.02 -19.86 9.48
CA GLU A 197 15.42 -18.53 9.57
C GLU A 197 13.94 -18.61 9.93
N ILE A 198 13.46 -17.65 10.73
CA ILE A 198 12.04 -17.45 11.01
C ILE A 198 11.63 -16.07 10.48
N ARG A 199 10.66 -16.03 9.56
CA ARG A 199 10.10 -14.79 9.02
C ARG A 199 8.68 -14.54 9.49
N LEU A 200 8.34 -13.28 9.68
CA LEU A 200 6.95 -12.87 9.90
C LEU A 200 6.18 -12.90 8.57
N ALA A 201 4.92 -13.29 8.63
CA ALA A 201 4.02 -13.25 7.48
C ALA A 201 2.68 -12.60 7.86
N PRO A 202 1.94 -12.04 6.87
CA PRO A 202 0.61 -11.50 7.10
C PRO A 202 -0.32 -12.50 7.78
N GLY A 203 -1.35 -11.99 8.45
CA GLY A 203 -2.27 -12.85 9.20
C GLY A 203 -1.68 -13.41 10.50
N ARG A 204 -0.62 -12.77 11.03
CA ARG A 204 -0.01 -13.09 12.34
C ARG A 204 0.63 -14.48 12.35
N ALA A 205 1.29 -14.82 11.26
CA ALA A 205 1.94 -16.10 11.06
C ALA A 205 3.47 -15.99 11.12
N LEU A 206 4.10 -17.12 11.41
CA LEU A 206 5.54 -17.31 11.39
C LEU A 206 5.88 -18.36 10.32
N LEU A 207 6.88 -18.07 9.49
CA LEU A 207 7.42 -18.96 8.47
C LEU A 207 8.80 -19.45 8.91
N PHE A 208 8.92 -20.76 9.09
CA PHE A 208 10.16 -21.43 9.47
C PHE A 208 10.83 -21.99 8.23
N LEU A 209 11.97 -21.42 7.83
CA LEU A 209 12.68 -21.69 6.59
C LEU A 209 13.90 -22.59 6.80
N GLY A 210 14.29 -23.31 5.75
CA GLY A 210 15.57 -24.04 5.74
C GLY A 210 15.46 -25.52 6.10
N HIS A 211 14.26 -26.05 6.32
CA HIS A 211 14.09 -27.48 6.56
C HIS A 211 14.53 -28.26 5.31
N PRO A 212 15.52 -29.17 5.43
CA PRO A 212 15.86 -30.05 4.33
C PRO A 212 14.63 -30.92 4.02
N PRO A 213 14.36 -31.24 2.74
CA PRO A 213 13.15 -31.99 2.35
C PRO A 213 12.94 -33.30 3.12
N ALA A 214 14.04 -33.92 3.58
CA ALA A 214 14.04 -35.18 4.34
C ALA A 214 13.57 -35.05 5.81
N ALA A 215 13.57 -33.85 6.40
CA ALA A 215 13.16 -33.65 7.80
C ALA A 215 11.64 -33.64 8.02
N ASN A 216 10.85 -33.67 6.94
CA ASN A 216 9.39 -33.50 6.98
C ASN A 216 8.62 -34.76 6.55
N GLN A 217 9.23 -35.94 6.62
CA GLN A 217 8.52 -37.22 6.44
C GLN A 217 7.94 -37.70 7.77
N PRO A 218 6.68 -38.19 7.80
CA PRO A 218 6.02 -38.68 9.01
C PRO A 218 6.67 -39.95 9.57
#